data_AF-A0A2D4YVN5-F1
#
_entry.id   AF-A0A2D4YVN5-F1
#
_cell.length_a   1.000
_cell.length_b   1.000
_cell.length_c   1.000
_cell.angle_alpha   90.00
_cell.angle_beta   90.00
_cell.angle_gamma   90.00
#
_symmetry.space_group_name_H-M   'P 1'
#
loop_
_entity.id
_entity.type
_entity.pdbx_description
1 polymer ?
#
loop_
_entity_poly.entity_id
_entity_poly.type
_entity_poly.pdbx_seq_one_letter_code
_entity_poly.pdbx_strand_id
1 'polypeptide(L)'
;MTRGKVLLIGLAVLVLGGAGQLGFQAVGFKGFSAGIAAQAALVLIVMIWTASYLTRVVTGQMTYMEQRRRYREVYDETAAEDLEASFNALSAAEQQDLLRRIGSDAEEITPDP
;
A
#
# COMPACT_ATOMS: atom_id res chain seq x y z
N MET A 1 -18.81 1.88 10.26
CA MET A 1 -18.99 1.83 11.73
C MET A 1 -20.30 2.48 12.08
N THR A 2 -21.18 1.84 12.86
CA THR A 2 -22.40 2.48 13.37
C THR A 2 -22.17 3.02 14.77
N ARG A 3 -22.94 4.02 15.21
CA ARG A 3 -22.82 4.62 16.56
C ARG A 3 -22.91 3.55 17.67
N GLY A 4 -23.80 2.57 17.53
CA GLY A 4 -23.94 1.46 18.47
C GLY A 4 -22.71 0.54 18.54
N LYS A 5 -22.02 0.30 17.41
CA LYS A 5 -20.78 -0.49 17.40
C LYS A 5 -19.66 0.19 18.18
N VAL A 6 -19.57 1.53 18.13
CA VAL A 6 -18.58 2.29 18.89
C VAL A 6 -18.80 2.13 20.40
N LEU A 7 -20.06 2.22 20.85
CA LEU A 7 -20.41 2.04 22.26
C LEU A 7 -20.11 0.62 22.74
N LEU A 8 -20.40 -0.41 21.93
CA LEU A 8 -20.09 -1.80 22.25
C LEU A 8 -18.58 -2.04 22.39
N ILE A 9 -17.77 -1.44 21.51
CA ILE A 9 -16.29 -1.53 21.60
C ILE A 9 -15.81 -0.85 22.88
N GLY A 10 -16.32 0.34 23.20
CA GLY A 10 -15.98 1.04 24.45
C GLY A 10 -16.32 0.20 25.68
N LEU A 11 -17.51 -0.42 25.70
CA LEU A 11 -17.93 -1.32 26.78
C LEU A 11 -17.01 -2.54 26.89
N ALA A 12 -16.67 -3.17 25.76
CA ALA A 12 -15.77 -4.32 25.73
C ALA A 12 -14.37 -3.98 26.28
N VAL A 13 -13.82 -2.83 25.91
CA VAL A 13 -12.52 -2.35 26.42
C VAL A 13 -12.58 -2.11 27.93
N LEU A 14 -13.68 -1.54 28.43
CA LEU A 14 -13.86 -1.27 29.86
C LEU A 14 -13.96 -2.57 30.66
N VAL A 15 -14.73 -3.54 30.18
CA VAL A 15 -14.83 -4.88 30.79
C VAL A 15 -13.47 -5.59 30.77
N LEU A 16 -12.74 -5.54 29.65
CA LEU A 16 -11.39 -6.11 29.54
C LEU A 16 -10.41 -5.47 30.52
N GLY A 17 -10.44 -4.14 30.68
CA GLY A 17 -9.59 -3.43 31.64
C GLY A 17 -9.90 -3.84 33.09
N GLY A 18 -11.18 -3.90 33.46
CA GLY A 18 -11.61 -4.32 34.80
C GLY A 18 -11.27 -5.79 35.10
N ALA A 19 -11.54 -6.70 34.16
CA ALA A 19 -11.19 -8.11 34.29
C ALA A 19 -9.67 -8.34 34.36
N GLY A 20 -8.91 -7.61 33.54
CA GLY A 20 -7.45 -7.64 33.56
C GLY A 20 -6.88 -7.21 34.91
N GLN A 21 -7.45 -6.18 35.53
CA GLN A 21 -7.05 -5.76 36.88
C GLN A 21 -7.28 -6.86 37.92
N LEU A 22 -8.43 -7.55 37.89
CA LEU A 22 -8.71 -8.67 38.80
C LEU A 22 -7.73 -9.83 38.56
N GLY A 23 -7.42 -10.14 37.31
CA GLY A 23 -6.42 -11.14 36.93
C GLY A 23 -5.02 -10.81 37.44
N PHE A 24 -4.55 -9.57 37.28
CA PHE A 24 -3.24 -9.15 37.79
C PHE A 24 -3.13 -9.25 39.31
N GLN A 25 -4.20 -8.93 40.05
CA GLN A 25 -4.23 -9.10 41.50
C GLN A 25 -4.18 -10.58 41.91
N ALA A 26 -4.89 -11.45 41.19
CA ALA A 26 -4.90 -12.90 41.44
C ALA A 26 -3.52 -13.56 41.24
N VAL A 27 -2.71 -13.07 40.29
CA VAL A 27 -1.36 -13.58 39.99
C VAL A 27 -0.28 -12.93 40.89
N GLY A 28 -0.66 -12.02 41.81
CA GLY A 28 0.25 -11.48 42.83
C GLY A 28 0.95 -10.17 42.45
N PHE A 29 0.56 -9.51 41.35
CA PHE A 29 1.10 -8.21 40.92
C PHE A 29 0.52 -7.04 41.75
N LYS A 30 0.73 -7.07 43.07
CA LYS A 30 0.15 -6.09 44.02
C LYS A 30 0.65 -4.64 43.82
N GLY A 31 1.81 -4.45 43.19
CA GLY A 31 2.39 -3.14 42.91
C GLY A 31 2.12 -2.59 41.51
N PHE A 32 1.48 -3.37 40.63
CA PHE A 32 1.23 -2.96 39.25
C PHE A 32 -0.08 -2.18 39.19
N SER A 33 0.02 -0.85 39.12
CA SER A 33 -1.17 0.00 39.07
C SER A 33 -1.87 -0.17 37.71
N ALA A 34 -3.20 -0.05 37.70
CA ALA A 34 -3.98 -0.06 36.46
C ALA A 34 -3.49 1.00 35.45
N GLY A 35 -2.99 2.14 35.95
CA GLY A 35 -2.41 3.20 35.13
C GLY A 35 -1.14 2.76 34.39
N ILE A 36 -0.21 2.08 35.07
CA ILE A 36 1.03 1.58 34.43
C ILE A 36 0.68 0.50 33.39
N ALA A 37 -0.26 -0.39 33.70
CA ALA A 37 -0.72 -1.41 32.76
C ALA A 37 -1.37 -0.82 31.51
N ALA A 38 -2.27 0.15 31.69
CA ALA A 38 -2.92 0.84 30.59
C ALA A 38 -1.92 1.62 29.73
N GLN A 39 -0.94 2.28 30.37
CA GLN A 39 0.11 3.00 29.65
C GLN A 39 1.02 2.04 28.86
N ALA A 40 1.43 0.91 29.44
CA ALA A 40 2.20 -0.11 28.73
C ALA A 40 1.43 -0.67 27.53
N ALA A 41 0.14 -0.95 27.69
CA ALA A 41 -0.73 -1.40 26.60
C ALA A 41 -0.82 -0.35 25.49
N LEU A 42 -1.00 0.93 25.83
CA LEU A 42 -1.05 2.02 24.86
C LEU A 42 0.28 2.14 24.09
N VAL A 43 1.41 2.09 24.79
CA VAL A 43 2.74 2.12 24.17
C VAL A 43 2.90 0.94 23.20
N LEU A 44 2.52 -0.27 23.60
CA LEU A 44 2.57 -1.44 22.72
C LEU A 44 1.68 -1.28 21.48
N ILE A 45 0.46 -0.75 21.63
CA ILE A 45 -0.43 -0.47 20.49
C ILE A 45 0.22 0.52 19.52
N VAL A 46 0.80 1.62 20.04
CA VAL A 46 1.47 2.63 19.22
C VAL A 46 2.71 2.05 18.54
N MET A 47 3.47 1.19 19.23
CA MET A 47 4.63 0.50 18.65
C MET A 47 4.21 -0.43 17.51
N ILE A 48 3.16 -1.25 17.69
CA ILE A 48 2.62 -2.13 16.65
C ILE A 48 2.12 -1.31 15.46
N TRP A 49 1.39 -0.24 15.71
CA TRP A 49 0.88 0.65 14.66
C TRP A 49 2.02 1.31 13.87
N THR A 50 3.04 1.81 14.56
CA THR A 50 4.23 2.40 13.95
C THR A 50 5.02 1.36 13.14
N ALA A 51 5.21 0.15 13.67
CA ALA A 51 5.86 -0.94 12.96
C ALA A 51 5.08 -1.35 11.70
N SER A 52 3.74 -1.34 11.75
CA SER A 52 2.90 -1.55 10.56
C SER A 52 3.14 -0.48 9.50
N TYR A 53 3.30 0.79 9.89
CA TYR A 53 3.65 1.84 8.94
C TYR A 53 5.02 1.61 8.31
N LEU A 54 6.04 1.32 9.14
CA LEU A 54 7.40 1.08 8.66
C LEU A 54 7.48 -0.11 7.70
N THR A 55 6.81 -1.22 8.03
CA THR A 55 6.75 -2.41 7.16
C THR A 55 6.09 -2.10 5.82
N ARG A 56 4.98 -1.35 5.80
CA ARG A 56 4.34 -0.92 4.54
C ARG A 56 5.23 -0.02 3.69
N VAL A 57 6.00 0.87 4.33
CA VAL A 57 6.98 1.72 3.64
C VAL A 57 8.08 0.87 2.99
N VAL A 58 8.71 -0.02 3.76
CA VAL A 58 9.83 -0.85 3.26
C VAL A 58 9.38 -1.84 2.20
N THR A 59 8.19 -2.42 2.33
CA THR A 59 7.63 -3.38 1.36
C THR A 59 7.03 -2.71 0.12
N GLY A 60 6.88 -1.39 0.11
CA GLY A 60 6.24 -0.66 -0.98
C GLY A 60 4.73 -0.92 -1.11
N GLN A 61 4.08 -1.46 -0.07
CA GLN A 61 2.62 -1.62 0.00
C GLN A 61 1.92 -0.29 0.29
N MET A 62 2.12 0.64 -0.64
CA MET A 62 1.52 1.96 -0.67
C MET A 62 0.50 2.00 -1.81
N THR A 63 -0.67 2.53 -1.51
CA THR A 63 -1.80 2.61 -2.45
C THR A 63 -1.41 3.17 -3.81
N TYR A 64 -0.55 4.19 -3.87
CA TYR A 64 -0.07 4.77 -5.12
C TYR A 64 0.77 3.78 -5.96
N MET A 65 1.63 3.00 -5.31
CA MET A 65 2.47 2.01 -6.01
C MET A 65 1.62 0.86 -6.54
N GLU A 66 0.63 0.39 -5.75
CA GLU A 66 -0.36 -0.59 -6.21
C GLU A 66 -1.21 -0.06 -7.38
N GLN A 67 -1.71 1.18 -7.28
CA GLN A 67 -2.47 1.82 -8.34
C GLN A 67 -1.65 1.91 -9.63
N ARG A 68 -0.40 2.39 -9.55
CA ARG A 68 0.49 2.51 -10.71
C ARG A 68 0.84 1.15 -11.32
N ARG A 69 1.08 0.13 -10.48
CA ARG A 69 1.38 -1.24 -10.95
C ARG A 69 0.18 -1.82 -11.70
N ARG A 70 -1.01 -1.70 -11.12
CA ARG A 70 -2.26 -2.18 -11.74
C ARG A 70 -2.61 -1.42 -13.01
N TYR A 71 -2.37 -0.11 -13.05
CA TYR A 71 -2.58 0.69 -14.25
C TYR A 71 -1.64 0.20 -15.38
N ARG A 72 -0.35 0.04 -15.12
CA ARG A 72 0.57 -0.51 -16.14
C ARG A 72 0.20 -1.91 -16.60
N GLU A 73 -0.10 -2.80 -15.67
CA GLU A 73 -0.44 -4.19 -16.00
C GLU A 73 -1.65 -4.29 -16.94
N VAL A 74 -2.68 -3.47 -16.73
CA VAL A 74 -3.87 -3.46 -17.59
C VAL A 74 -3.59 -2.78 -18.93
N TYR A 75 -2.80 -1.71 -18.94
CA TYR A 75 -2.60 -0.89 -20.14
C TYR A 75 -1.47 -1.37 -21.04
N ASP A 76 -0.42 -2.00 -20.51
CA ASP A 76 0.75 -2.37 -21.32
C ASP A 76 0.37 -3.45 -22.37
N GLU A 77 -0.50 -4.41 -22.01
CA GLU A 77 -0.96 -5.46 -22.93
C GLU A 77 -1.91 -4.89 -24.01
N THR A 78 -2.94 -4.16 -23.59
CA THR A 78 -3.89 -3.54 -24.54
C THR A 78 -3.24 -2.46 -25.40
N ALA A 79 -2.30 -1.67 -24.85
CA ALA A 79 -1.65 -0.62 -25.62
C ALA A 79 -0.71 -1.18 -26.68
N ALA A 80 -0.04 -2.32 -26.42
CA ALA A 80 0.77 -2.99 -27.42
C ALA A 80 -0.09 -3.52 -28.57
N GLU A 81 -1.20 -4.18 -28.26
CA GLU A 81 -2.16 -4.69 -29.25
C GLU A 81 -2.77 -3.55 -30.10
N ASP A 82 -3.19 -2.47 -29.46
CA ASP A 82 -3.77 -1.30 -30.15
C ASP A 82 -2.74 -0.60 -31.06
N LEU A 83 -1.48 -0.48 -30.61
CA LEU A 83 -0.40 0.08 -31.43
C LEU A 83 -0.11 -0.80 -32.65
N GLU A 84 -0.02 -2.12 -32.46
CA GLU A 84 0.22 -3.07 -33.55
C GLU A 84 -0.94 -3.06 -34.56
N ALA A 85 -2.18 -3.06 -34.07
CA ALA A 85 -3.37 -2.96 -34.92
C ALA A 85 -3.39 -1.64 -35.72
N SER A 86 -3.07 -0.52 -35.07
CA SER A 86 -2.99 0.79 -35.72
C SER A 86 -1.90 0.84 -36.79
N PHE A 87 -0.74 0.22 -36.54
CA PHE A 87 0.35 0.13 -37.51
C PHE A 87 -0.02 -0.75 -38.72
N ASN A 88 -0.63 -1.90 -38.47
CA ASN A 88 -1.06 -2.83 -39.51
C ASN A 88 -2.19 -2.28 -40.39
N ALA A 89 -2.98 -1.33 -39.88
CA ALA A 89 -4.03 -0.65 -40.64
C ALA A 89 -3.49 0.39 -41.65
N LEU A 90 -2.24 0.82 -41.52
CA LEU A 90 -1.60 1.78 -42.43
C LEU A 90 -1.22 1.12 -43.75
N SER A 91 -1.14 1.91 -44.83
CA SER A 91 -0.62 1.40 -46.10
C SER A 91 0.87 1.06 -46.00
N ALA A 92 1.34 0.14 -46.85
CA ALA A 92 2.75 -0.28 -46.85
C ALA A 92 3.74 0.88 -47.08
N ALA A 93 3.32 1.94 -47.80
CA ALA A 93 4.12 3.13 -48.01
C ALA A 93 4.25 3.99 -46.74
N GLU A 94 3.15 4.18 -46.00
CA GLU A 94 3.13 4.93 -44.74
C GLU A 94 3.89 4.20 -43.62
N GLN A 95 3.78 2.87 -43.57
CA GLN A 95 4.57 2.05 -42.63
C GLN A 95 6.07 2.22 -42.86
N GLN A 96 6.52 2.20 -44.12
CA GLN A 96 7.93 2.39 -44.46
C GLN A 96 8.43 3.80 -44.15
N ASP A 97 7.61 4.83 -44.36
CA ASP A 97 7.94 6.21 -43.97
C ASP A 97 8.09 6.36 -42.45
N LEU A 98 7.17 5.79 -41.67
CA LEU A 98 7.25 5.81 -40.21
C LEU A 98 8.49 5.09 -39.68
N LEU A 99 8.80 3.90 -40.20
CA LEU A 99 10.00 3.15 -39.80
C LEU A 99 11.28 3.92 -40.17
N ARG A 100 11.28 4.61 -41.31
CA ARG A 100 12.40 5.47 -41.72
C ARG A 100 12.60 6.65 -40.76
N ARG A 101 11.51 7.32 -40.38
CA ARG A 101 11.54 8.46 -39.45
C ARG A 101 11.99 8.06 -38.04
N ILE A 102 11.49 6.94 -37.53
CA ILE A 102 11.93 6.42 -36.21
C ILE A 102 13.42 6.06 -36.26
N GLY A 103 13.89 5.46 -37.36
CA GLY A 103 15.31 5.16 -37.57
C GLY A 103 16.19 6.40 -37.61
N SER A 104 15.77 7.46 -38.32
CA SER A 104 16.52 8.73 -38.39
C SER A 104 16.55 9.46 -37.04
N ASP A 105 15.43 9.49 -36.33
CA ASP A 105 15.34 10.15 -35.01
C ASP A 105 16.20 9.43 -33.96
N ALA A 106 16.36 8.10 -34.07
CA ALA A 106 17.24 7.32 -33.21
C ALA A 106 18.74 7.60 -33.47
N GLU A 107 19.10 7.89 -34.72
CA GLU A 107 20.48 8.21 -35.14
C GLU A 107 20.87 9.65 -34.78
N GLU A 108 19.90 10.57 -34.67
CA GLU A 108 20.11 11.96 -34.20
C GLU A 108 20.31 12.07 -32.68
N ILE A 109 19.78 11.12 -31.88
CA ILE A 109 19.88 11.14 -30.41
C ILE A 109 21.17 10.48 -29.89
N THR A 110 21.88 9.70 -30.71
CA THR A 110 23.26 9.27 -30.41
C THR A 110 24.22 10.45 -30.56
N PRO A 111 24.82 10.98 -29.47
CA PRO A 111 25.89 11.95 -29.61
C PRO A 111 27.11 11.23 -30.20
N ASP A 112 27.76 11.85 -31.19
CA ASP A 112 29.06 11.45 -31.71
C ASP A 112 30.04 11.20 -30.52
N PRO A 113 30.90 10.15 -30.57
CA PRO A 113 31.72 9.73 -29.43
C PRO A 113 32.71 10.80 -28.93
#